data_AF-A0A356WTL5-F1
#
_entry.id   AF-A0A356WTL5-F1
#
_cell.length_a   1.000
_cell.length_b   1.000
_cell.length_c   1.000
_cell.angle_alpha   90.00
_cell.angle_beta   90.00
_cell.angle_gamma   90.00
#
_symmetry.space_group_name_H-M   'P 1'
#
loop_
_entity.id
_entity.type
_entity.pdbx_description
1 polymer ?
#
loop_
_entity_poly.entity_id
_entity_poly.type
_entity_poly.pdbx_seq_one_letter_code
_entity_poly.pdbx_strand_id
1 'polypeptide(L)' 'PGGHPEGFIEAFANIYRNFALTVKAKMKKAPPSADILDFPDMYDGVRGMQFIETVVESG' A
#
# COMPACT_ATOMS: atom_id res chain seq x y z
N PRO A 1 -19.92 10.65 1.05
CA PRO A 1 -21.09 11.01 0.21
C PRO A 1 -20.68 11.04 -1.27
N GLY A 2 -21.42 10.33 -2.15
CA GLY A 2 -21.07 10.13 -3.57
C GLY A 2 -21.27 11.38 -4.42
N GLY A 3 -20.52 12.45 -4.14
CA GLY A 3 -20.56 13.73 -4.84
C GLY A 3 -19.40 14.68 -4.49
N HIS A 4 -18.55 14.33 -3.50
CA HIS A 4 -17.25 14.99 -3.32
C HIS A 4 -16.24 14.29 -4.23
N PRO A 5 -15.47 15.01 -5.06
CA PRO A 5 -14.47 14.40 -5.93
C PRO A 5 -13.31 13.89 -5.08
N GLU A 6 -13.46 12.66 -4.57
CA GLU A 6 -12.35 11.87 -4.07
C GLU A 6 -11.56 11.36 -5.28
N GLY A 7 -10.24 11.32 -5.17
CA GLY A 7 -9.38 10.89 -6.26
C GLY A 7 -7.98 10.55 -5.79
N PHE A 8 -6.99 11.18 -6.41
CA PHE A 8 -5.59 10.81 -6.23
C PHE A 8 -5.08 11.06 -4.81
N ILE A 9 -5.39 12.21 -4.23
CA ILE A 9 -4.88 12.58 -2.90
C ILE A 9 -5.52 11.70 -1.83
N GLU A 10 -6.81 11.39 -1.95
CA GLU A 10 -7.54 10.51 -1.06
C GLU A 10 -7.03 9.08 -1.14
N ALA A 11 -6.74 8.58 -2.35
CA ALA A 11 -6.09 7.28 -2.55
C ALA A 11 -4.71 7.23 -1.87
N PHE A 12 -3.88 8.26 -2.06
CA PHE A 12 -2.60 8.36 -1.36
C PHE A 12 -2.77 8.42 0.16
N ALA A 13 -3.73 9.21 0.66
CA ALA A 13 -4.02 9.32 2.08
C ALA A 13 -4.46 7.97 2.68
N ASN A 14 -5.22 7.16 1.94
CA ASN A 14 -5.63 5.82 2.36
C ASN A 14 -4.40 4.90 2.57
N ILE A 15 -3.44 4.90 1.64
CA ILE A 15 -2.19 4.12 1.77
C ILE A 15 -1.44 4.52 3.04
N TYR A 16 -1.18 5.82 3.22
CA TYR A 16 -0.44 6.32 4.38
C TYR A 16 -1.18 6.08 5.71
N ARG A 17 -2.51 6.23 5.72
CA ARG A 17 -3.34 5.97 6.89
C ARG A 17 -3.22 4.51 7.33
N ASN A 18 -3.40 3.58 6.40
CA ASN A 18 -3.36 2.14 6.68
C ASN A 18 -1.96 1.70 7.14
N PHE A 19 -0.91 2.20 6.48
CA PHE A 19 0.48 1.99 6.91
C PHE A 19 0.71 2.47 8.35
N ALA A 20 0.34 3.71 8.67
CA ALA A 20 0.55 4.29 9.99
C ALA A 20 -0.22 3.55 11.09
N LEU A 21 -1.46 3.12 10.81
CA LEU A 21 -2.25 2.31 11.73
C LEU A 21 -1.61 0.94 11.98
N THR A 22 -1.08 0.31 10.94
CA THR A 22 -0.36 -0.96 11.07
C THR A 22 0.91 -0.83 11.89
N VAL A 23 1.70 0.23 11.69
CA VAL A 23 2.86 0.53 12.54
C VAL A 23 2.44 0.70 14.00
N LYS A 24 1.39 1.48 14.25
CA LYS A 24 0.86 1.71 15.62
C LYS A 24 0.39 0.42 16.28
N ALA A 25 -0.27 -0.48 15.55
CA ALA A 25 -0.68 -1.79 16.06
C ALA A 25 0.53 -2.64 16.47
N LYS A 26 1.54 -2.71 15.60
CA LYS A 26 2.81 -3.42 15.88
C LYS A 26 3.54 -2.85 17.10
N MET A 27 3.62 -1.53 17.25
CA MET A 27 4.21 -0.89 18.43
C MET A 27 3.50 -1.26 19.73
N LYS A 28 2.18 -1.47 19.67
CA LYS A 28 1.36 -1.94 20.79
C LYS A 28 1.40 -3.45 21.02
N LYS A 29 2.18 -4.20 20.23
CA LYS A 29 2.20 -5.68 20.20
C LYS A 29 0.81 -6.29 19.95
N ALA A 30 -0.07 -5.54 19.26
CA ALA A 30 -1.38 -6.01 18.85
C ALA A 30 -1.34 -6.40 17.36
N PRO A 31 -2.02 -7.49 16.95
CA PRO A 31 -2.12 -7.83 15.54
C PRO A 31 -2.94 -6.75 14.80
N PRO A 32 -2.46 -6.21 13.67
CA PRO A 32 -3.27 -5.32 12.82
C PRO A 32 -4.47 -6.08 12.23
N SER A 33 -5.60 -5.40 12.06
CA SER A 33 -6.77 -5.97 11.38
C SER A 33 -6.53 -6.07 9.87
N ALA A 34 -7.26 -6.95 9.19
CA ALA A 34 -7.15 -7.14 7.75
C ALA A 34 -7.40 -5.83 6.97
N ASP A 35 -8.36 -5.02 7.41
CA ASP A 35 -8.75 -3.79 6.72
C ASP A 35 -7.66 -2.71 6.69
N ILE A 36 -6.75 -2.72 7.67
CA ILE A 36 -5.65 -1.74 7.75
C ILE A 36 -4.35 -2.27 7.13
N LEU A 37 -4.35 -3.51 6.64
CA LEU A 37 -3.26 -4.12 5.87
C LEU A 37 -3.38 -3.84 4.37
N ASP A 38 -4.40 -3.09 3.95
CA ASP A 38 -4.58 -2.68 2.56
C ASP A 38 -3.63 -1.52 2.19
N PHE A 39 -2.38 -1.89 1.91
CA PHE A 39 -1.33 -1.06 1.33
C PHE A 39 -0.22 -1.97 0.75
N PRO A 40 0.56 -1.51 -0.25
CA PRO A 40 1.62 -2.33 -0.85
C PRO A 40 2.69 -2.74 0.16
N ASP A 41 3.18 -3.97 0.02
CA ASP A 41 4.27 -4.50 0.83
C ASP A 41 5.61 -4.58 0.07
N MET A 42 6.62 -5.16 0.71
CA MET A 42 7.95 -5.30 0.09
C MET A 42 7.95 -6.24 -1.13
N TYR A 43 7.07 -7.24 -1.16
CA TYR A 43 6.99 -8.20 -2.26
C TYR A 43 6.33 -7.56 -3.48
N ASP A 44 5.36 -6.66 -3.29
CA ASP A 44 4.84 -5.81 -4.37
C ASP A 44 5.96 -5.03 -5.07
N GLY A 45 6.86 -4.42 -4.28
CA GLY A 45 8.02 -3.71 -4.79
C GLY A 45 8.98 -4.60 -5.57
N VAL A 46 9.32 -5.78 -5.03
CA VAL A 46 10.19 -6.76 -5.71
C VAL A 46 9.57 -7.22 -7.03
N ARG A 47 8.26 -7.53 -7.05
CA ARG A 47 7.55 -7.89 -8.27
C ARG A 47 7.60 -6.79 -9.33
N GLY A 48 7.44 -5.53 -8.92
CA GLY A 48 7.58 -4.38 -9.82
C GLY A 48 8.96 -4.30 -10.46
N MET A 49 10.02 -4.51 -9.68
CA MET A 49 11.39 -4.51 -10.21
C MET A 49 11.64 -5.67 -11.18
N GLN A 50 11.18 -6.89 -10.84
CA GLN A 50 11.28 -8.05 -11.73
C GLN A 50 10.55 -7.85 -13.05
N PHE A 51 9.37 -7.21 -13.01
CA PHE A 51 8.63 -6.84 -14.22
C PHE A 51 9.46 -5.91 -15.11
N ILE A 52 10.04 -4.85 -14.54
CA ILE A 52 10.88 -3.90 -15.28
C ILE A 52 12.08 -4.60 -15.92
N GLU A 53 12.80 -5.43 -15.15
CA GLU A 53 13.95 -6.20 -15.62
C GLU A 53 13.57 -7.09 -16.82
N THR A 54 12.51 -7.87 -16.68
CA THR A 54 12.03 -8.80 -17.73
C THR A 54 11.67 -8.06 -19.02
N VAL A 55 11.02 -6.90 -18.91
CA VAL A 55 10.65 -6.09 -20.09
C VAL A 55 11.89 -5.56 -20.80
N VAL A 56 12.89 -5.09 -20.05
CA VAL A 56 14.17 -4.62 -20.62
C VAL A 56 14.92 -5.75 -21.31
N GLU A 57 14.94 -6.96 -20.73
CA GLU A 57 15.58 -8.14 -21.34
C GLU A 57 14.89 -8.64 -22.62
N SER A 58 13.59 -8.37 -22.77
CA SER A 58 12.80 -8.84 -23.91
C SER A 58 12.93 -8.01 -25.19
N GLY A 59 13.55 -6.82 -25.10
CA GLY A 59 13.74 -5.88 -26.21
C GLY A 59 15.06 -6.09 -26.93
#